data_AF-A0AAN7EKV2-F1
#
_entry.id   AF-A0AAN7EKV2-F1
#
_cell.length_a   1.000
_cell.length_b   1.000
_cell.length_c   1.000
_cell.angle_alpha   90.00
_cell.angle_beta   90.00
_cell.angle_gamma   90.00
#
_symmetry.space_group_name_H-M   'P 1'
#
loop_
_entity.id
_entity.type
_entity.pdbx_description
1 polymer ?
#
loop_
_entity_poly.entity_id
_entity_poly.type
_entity_poly.pdbx_seq_one_letter_code
_entity_poly.pdbx_strand_id
1 'polypeptide(L)'
;MYENFGDIGMNIKRLVDEFQQISKSNQSIQTIEDMAKFVDKHPEYRKMHGNVSKHVTLVTEMSKIVEERKLMLVSETEQELACNGGQVAAFEAVTNLLNNESVSDTDRLHLVMLYALLYEKESPVQLMQLFNKLASRSAKYKPGLVQFVLKQAGVDKRTGDLFGNRDLLNIARNMARGLKGVGNVYTQHQPLLFQTMESISKGRLRDVDYPYVGNHFQQGRFLKDLEETQRIARSSTAVI
;
A
#
# COMPACT_ATOMS: atom_id res chain seq x y z
N MET A 1 8.99 13.13 -2.82
CA MET A 1 8.03 12.79 -1.73
C MET A 1 7.26 11.51 -2.04
N TYR A 2 6.72 11.34 -3.24
CA TYR A 2 5.94 10.14 -3.64
C TYR A 2 6.79 9.02 -4.27
N GLU A 3 8.11 9.15 -4.23
CA GLU A 3 9.04 8.15 -4.73
C GLU A 3 9.16 7.00 -3.75
N ASN A 4 9.48 5.80 -4.24
CA ASN A 4 9.71 4.66 -3.37
C ASN A 4 11.07 4.76 -2.65
N PHE A 5 11.28 3.92 -1.66
CA PHE A 5 12.49 3.96 -0.82
C PHE A 5 13.79 3.79 -1.62
N GLY A 6 13.80 2.93 -2.65
CA GLY A 6 14.95 2.72 -3.52
C GLY A 6 15.28 3.96 -4.36
N ASP A 7 14.26 4.59 -4.94
CA ASP A 7 14.40 5.82 -5.73
C ASP A 7 14.95 6.97 -4.89
N ILE A 8 14.48 7.11 -3.64
CA ILE A 8 15.00 8.11 -2.70
C ILE A 8 16.50 7.87 -2.43
N GLY A 9 16.90 6.61 -2.21
CA GLY A 9 18.31 6.25 -2.02
C GLY A 9 19.19 6.63 -3.22
N MET A 10 18.72 6.37 -4.44
CA MET A 10 19.43 6.78 -5.67
C MET A 10 19.52 8.29 -5.83
N ASN A 11 18.43 9.02 -5.51
CA ASN A 11 18.42 10.48 -5.58
C ASN A 11 19.40 11.11 -4.59
N ILE A 12 19.49 10.58 -3.37
CA ILE A 12 20.48 11.03 -2.39
C ILE A 12 21.90 10.70 -2.85
N LYS A 13 22.13 9.51 -3.39
CA LYS A 13 23.44 9.15 -3.95
C LYS A 13 23.91 10.16 -4.99
N ARG A 14 23.05 10.53 -5.94
CA ARG A 14 23.36 11.53 -6.96
C ARG A 14 23.76 12.88 -6.36
N LEU A 15 23.06 13.32 -5.31
CA LEU A 15 23.38 14.58 -4.61
C LEU A 15 24.73 14.53 -3.88
N VAL A 16 25.11 13.35 -3.39
CA VAL A 16 26.42 13.13 -2.77
C VAL A 16 27.52 13.07 -3.83
N ASP A 17 27.29 12.38 -4.95
CA ASP A 17 28.24 12.27 -6.08
C ASP A 17 28.53 13.64 -6.71
N GLU A 18 27.51 14.47 -6.94
CA GLU A 18 27.65 15.85 -7.44
C GLU A 18 28.59 16.68 -6.56
N PHE A 19 28.55 16.47 -5.24
CA PHE A 19 29.42 17.18 -4.33
C PHE A 19 30.83 16.60 -4.25
N GLN A 20 31.02 15.29 -4.40
CA GLN A 20 32.37 14.73 -4.50
C GLN A 20 33.18 15.40 -5.62
N GLN A 21 32.51 15.67 -6.74
CA GLN A 21 33.09 16.39 -7.88
C GLN A 21 33.48 17.83 -7.49
N ILE A 22 32.60 18.56 -6.80
CA ILE A 22 32.87 19.94 -6.36
C ILE A 22 34.03 20.00 -5.35
N SER A 23 34.05 19.08 -4.39
CA SER A 23 35.04 19.02 -3.32
C SER A 23 36.34 18.33 -3.72
N LYS A 24 36.44 17.85 -4.97
CA LYS A 24 37.60 17.10 -5.50
C LYS A 24 38.01 15.93 -4.60
N SER A 25 37.02 15.27 -3.98
CA SER A 25 37.25 14.12 -3.11
C SER A 25 37.17 12.83 -3.93
N ASN A 26 38.19 11.98 -3.82
CA ASN A 26 38.26 10.68 -4.51
C ASN A 26 37.73 9.52 -3.66
N GLN A 27 36.99 9.80 -2.58
CA GLN A 27 36.46 8.75 -1.71
C GLN A 27 35.39 7.94 -2.46
N SER A 28 35.43 6.61 -2.39
CA SER A 28 34.34 5.77 -2.90
C SER A 28 33.16 5.82 -1.93
N ILE A 29 31.96 6.18 -2.40
CA ILE A 29 30.72 6.16 -1.62
C ILE A 29 29.76 5.18 -2.28
N GLN A 30 29.50 4.05 -1.63
CA GLN A 30 28.62 3.03 -2.17
C GLN A 30 27.38 2.79 -1.31
N THR A 31 27.47 3.02 0.00
CA THR A 31 26.37 2.75 0.94
C THR A 31 25.79 4.02 1.54
N ILE A 32 24.63 3.89 2.17
CA ILE A 32 23.98 4.99 2.91
C ILE A 32 24.83 5.39 4.13
N GLU A 33 25.51 4.44 4.75
CA GLU A 33 26.45 4.69 5.85
C GLU A 33 27.67 5.48 5.37
N ASP A 34 28.17 5.21 4.16
CA ASP A 34 29.27 5.97 3.56
C ASP A 34 28.85 7.42 3.30
N MET A 35 27.63 7.63 2.81
CA MET A 35 27.06 8.97 2.60
C MET A 35 26.99 9.73 3.93
N ALA A 36 26.48 9.10 5.00
CA ALA A 36 26.41 9.72 6.32
C ALA A 36 27.80 10.13 6.85
N LYS A 37 28.76 9.20 6.82
CA LYS A 37 30.15 9.48 7.23
C LYS A 37 30.79 10.59 6.40
N PHE A 38 30.50 10.65 5.12
CA PHE A 38 31.02 11.67 4.23
C PHE A 38 30.47 13.06 4.57
N VAL A 39 29.16 13.18 4.80
CA VAL A 39 28.51 14.43 5.24
C VAL A 39 29.05 14.90 6.59
N ASP A 40 29.30 13.98 7.52
CA ASP A 40 29.83 14.32 8.84
C ASP A 40 31.27 14.82 8.80
N LYS A 41 32.08 14.31 7.88
CA LYS A 41 33.48 14.72 7.69
C LYS A 41 33.66 16.07 6.99
N HIS A 42 32.62 16.59 6.34
CA HIS A 42 32.69 17.82 5.55
C HIS A 42 31.65 18.85 6.05
N PRO A 43 31.92 19.56 7.17
CA PRO A 43 30.96 20.51 7.77
C PRO A 43 30.56 21.66 6.84
N GLU A 44 31.43 22.04 5.89
CA GLU A 44 31.14 22.97 4.81
C GLU A 44 29.94 22.52 3.96
N TYR A 45 29.72 21.20 3.83
CA TYR A 45 28.56 20.63 3.16
C TYR A 45 27.25 20.98 3.88
N ARG A 46 27.25 20.96 5.23
CA ARG A 46 26.06 21.34 6.01
C ARG A 46 25.71 22.82 5.83
N LYS A 47 26.71 23.69 5.65
CA LYS A 47 26.50 25.13 5.43
C LYS A 47 25.98 25.45 4.03
N MET A 48 26.47 24.74 3.00
CA MET A 48 26.11 24.99 1.60
C MET A 48 24.84 24.22 1.17
N HIS A 49 24.65 23.00 1.68
CA HIS A 49 23.62 22.05 1.27
C HIS A 49 22.91 21.42 2.49
N GLY A 50 22.43 22.27 3.41
CA GLY A 50 21.74 21.82 4.64
C GLY A 50 20.54 20.88 4.41
N ASN A 51 19.88 20.96 3.26
CA ASN A 51 18.81 20.03 2.89
C ASN A 51 19.33 18.61 2.61
N VAL A 52 20.50 18.46 1.98
CA VAL A 52 21.03 17.13 1.67
C VAL A 52 21.48 16.41 2.94
N SER A 53 22.13 17.13 3.86
CA SER A 53 22.45 16.56 5.18
C SER A 53 21.21 16.05 5.90
N LYS A 54 20.09 16.79 5.87
CA LYS A 54 18.82 16.34 6.45
C LYS A 54 18.30 15.07 5.78
N HIS A 55 18.30 15.02 4.45
CA HIS A 55 17.81 13.84 3.71
C HIS A 55 18.69 12.60 3.93
N VAL A 56 20.02 12.77 3.94
CA VAL A 56 20.95 11.67 4.28
C VAL A 56 20.65 11.16 5.67
N THR A 57 20.57 12.02 6.69
CA THR A 57 20.25 11.60 8.06
C THR A 57 18.91 10.88 8.15
N LEU A 58 17.86 11.40 7.51
CA LEU A 58 16.55 10.75 7.51
C LEU A 58 16.60 9.36 6.88
N VAL A 59 17.23 9.21 5.72
CA VAL A 59 17.31 7.92 5.05
C VAL A 59 18.21 6.92 5.78
N THR A 60 19.29 7.38 6.41
CA THR A 60 20.11 6.54 7.29
C THR A 60 19.29 5.98 8.45
N GLU A 61 18.53 6.83 9.15
CA GLU A 61 17.67 6.38 10.26
C GLU A 61 16.53 5.47 9.77
N MET A 62 15.93 5.77 8.61
CA MET A 62 14.91 4.89 8.01
C MET A 62 15.49 3.51 7.66
N SER A 63 16.67 3.44 7.02
CA SER A 63 17.34 2.17 6.70
C SER A 63 17.61 1.35 7.95
N LYS A 64 18.12 1.99 9.00
CA LYS A 64 18.37 1.35 10.29
C LYS A 64 17.10 0.76 10.88
N ILE A 65 15.99 1.51 10.91
CA ILE A 65 14.70 1.01 11.40
C ILE A 65 14.18 -0.18 10.57
N VAL A 66 14.29 -0.09 9.24
CA VAL A 66 13.90 -1.17 8.33
C VAL A 66 14.68 -2.45 8.62
N GLU A 67 15.98 -2.35 8.86
CA GLU A 67 16.84 -3.49 9.17
C GLU A 67 16.60 -4.07 10.57
N GLU A 68 16.53 -3.21 11.59
CA GLU A 68 16.33 -3.62 12.99
C GLU A 68 14.99 -4.35 13.18
N ARG A 69 13.93 -3.86 12.54
CA ARG A 69 12.58 -4.44 12.63
C ARG A 69 12.26 -5.46 11.53
N LYS A 70 13.22 -5.77 10.66
CA LYS A 70 13.04 -6.68 9.51
C LYS A 70 11.83 -6.32 8.63
N LEU A 71 11.62 -5.02 8.40
CA LEU A 71 10.40 -4.51 7.74
C LEU A 71 10.28 -4.95 6.28
N MET A 72 11.38 -5.31 5.61
CA MET A 72 11.32 -5.87 4.26
C MET A 72 10.58 -7.21 4.25
N LEU A 73 10.88 -8.10 5.20
CA LEU A 73 10.22 -9.40 5.32
C LEU A 73 8.74 -9.26 5.72
N VAL A 74 8.47 -8.36 6.66
CA VAL A 74 7.09 -8.07 7.09
C VAL A 74 6.29 -7.51 5.93
N SER A 75 6.81 -6.48 5.24
CA SER A 75 6.14 -5.83 4.13
C SER A 75 5.90 -6.79 2.96
N GLU A 76 6.86 -7.64 2.61
CA GLU A 76 6.66 -8.68 1.60
C GLU A 76 5.49 -9.60 1.95
N THR A 77 5.40 -10.06 3.20
CA THR A 77 4.29 -10.92 3.66
C THR A 77 2.96 -10.17 3.66
N GLU A 78 2.94 -8.88 4.04
CA GLU A 78 1.74 -8.05 3.95
C GLU A 78 1.26 -7.87 2.50
N GLN A 79 2.19 -7.70 1.56
CA GLN A 79 1.87 -7.58 0.14
C GLN A 79 1.36 -8.90 -0.44
N GLU A 80 1.98 -10.01 -0.07
CA GLU A 80 1.52 -11.36 -0.42
C GLU A 80 0.10 -11.59 0.09
N LEU A 81 -0.17 -11.30 1.36
CA LEU A 81 -1.52 -11.38 1.93
C LEU A 81 -2.51 -10.49 1.15
N ALA A 82 -2.15 -9.23 0.91
CA ALA A 82 -3.10 -8.26 0.34
C ALA A 82 -3.36 -8.45 -1.17
N CYS A 83 -2.41 -9.04 -1.90
CA CYS A 83 -2.44 -9.06 -3.37
C CYS A 83 -2.52 -10.47 -3.95
N ASN A 84 -2.01 -11.46 -3.23
CA ASN A 84 -1.86 -12.82 -3.70
C ASN A 84 -2.77 -13.76 -2.90
N GLY A 85 -3.45 -14.66 -3.61
CA GLY A 85 -4.35 -15.62 -2.99
C GLY A 85 -3.58 -16.85 -2.53
N GLY A 86 -4.03 -17.50 -1.46
CA GLY A 86 -3.44 -18.75 -1.00
C GLY A 86 -3.43 -18.86 0.51
N GLN A 87 -4.56 -19.28 1.08
CA GLN A 87 -4.78 -19.29 2.52
C GLN A 87 -3.75 -20.13 3.31
N VAL A 88 -3.31 -21.26 2.76
CA VAL A 88 -2.32 -22.16 3.40
C VAL A 88 -0.94 -21.51 3.43
N ALA A 89 -0.46 -21.01 2.30
CA ALA A 89 0.85 -20.34 2.21
C ALA A 89 0.88 -19.05 3.07
N ALA A 90 -0.21 -18.28 3.05
CA ALA A 90 -0.41 -17.12 3.89
C ALA A 90 -0.32 -17.47 5.38
N PHE A 91 -0.96 -18.56 5.80
CA PHE A 91 -0.93 -19.00 7.20
C PHE A 91 0.49 -19.39 7.63
N GLU A 92 1.21 -20.14 6.80
CA GLU A 92 2.59 -20.53 7.08
C GLU A 92 3.52 -19.31 7.17
N ALA A 93 3.42 -18.38 6.23
CA ALA A 93 4.22 -17.15 6.23
C ALA A 93 3.99 -16.30 7.49
N VAL A 94 2.72 -16.06 7.86
CA VAL A 94 2.36 -15.34 9.09
C VAL A 94 2.87 -16.09 10.32
N THR A 95 2.66 -17.40 10.37
CA THR A 95 3.10 -18.26 11.48
C THR A 95 4.61 -18.22 11.68
N ASN A 96 5.38 -18.13 10.59
CA ASN A 96 6.84 -18.00 10.61
C ASN A 96 7.28 -16.63 11.16
N LEU A 97 6.67 -15.53 10.72
CA LEU A 97 6.98 -14.20 11.26
C LEU A 97 6.57 -14.03 12.73
N LEU A 98 5.49 -14.68 13.16
CA LEU A 98 5.11 -14.72 14.58
C LEU A 98 6.13 -15.49 15.45
N ASN A 99 6.94 -16.36 14.85
CA ASN A 99 8.04 -17.05 15.55
C ASN A 99 9.35 -16.25 15.55
N ASN A 100 9.49 -15.27 14.66
CA ASN A 100 10.71 -14.49 14.53
C ASN A 100 10.78 -13.43 15.65
N GLU A 101 11.77 -13.55 16.53
CA GLU A 101 11.95 -12.67 17.70
C GLU A 101 12.30 -11.22 17.32
N SER A 102 12.90 -11.00 16.14
CA SER A 102 13.23 -9.66 15.65
C SER A 102 12.02 -8.87 15.15
N VAL A 103 10.89 -9.53 14.90
CA VAL A 103 9.65 -8.87 14.47
C VAL A 103 8.98 -8.24 15.69
N SER A 104 8.55 -6.98 15.58
CA SER A 104 7.92 -6.31 16.72
C SER A 104 6.52 -6.86 17.00
N ASP A 105 6.07 -6.72 18.25
CA ASP A 105 4.71 -7.09 18.65
C ASP A 105 3.61 -6.39 17.82
N THR A 106 3.87 -5.14 17.42
CA THR A 106 2.94 -4.35 16.60
C THR A 106 2.83 -4.93 15.20
N ASP A 107 3.94 -5.34 14.60
CA ASP A 107 3.97 -5.93 13.25
C ASP A 107 3.29 -7.30 13.26
N ARG A 108 3.50 -8.12 14.30
CA ARG A 108 2.77 -9.39 14.49
C ARG A 108 1.27 -9.17 14.57
N LEU A 109 0.82 -8.16 15.32
CA LEU A 109 -0.59 -7.81 15.43
C LEU A 109 -1.17 -7.44 14.05
N HIS A 110 -0.48 -6.60 13.28
CA HIS A 110 -0.94 -6.19 11.95
C HIS A 110 -1.05 -7.37 10.99
N LEU A 111 -0.07 -8.26 10.97
CA LEU A 111 -0.11 -9.48 10.15
C LEU A 111 -1.32 -10.36 10.48
N VAL A 112 -1.60 -10.57 11.78
CA VAL A 112 -2.75 -11.36 12.22
C VAL A 112 -4.07 -10.66 11.89
N MET A 113 -4.15 -9.33 12.05
CA MET A 113 -5.34 -8.56 11.67
C MET A 113 -5.60 -8.62 10.17
N LEU A 114 -4.57 -8.49 9.35
CA LEU A 114 -4.68 -8.55 7.90
C LEU A 114 -5.13 -9.94 7.44
N TYR A 115 -4.48 -10.99 7.97
CA TYR A 115 -4.89 -12.38 7.72
C TYR A 115 -6.34 -12.63 8.14
N ALA A 116 -6.73 -12.14 9.33
CA ALA A 116 -8.07 -12.30 9.86
C ALA A 116 -9.12 -11.68 8.94
N LEU A 117 -8.92 -10.43 8.52
CA LEU A 117 -9.85 -9.73 7.63
C LEU A 117 -9.99 -10.43 6.27
N LEU A 118 -8.90 -10.99 5.75
CA LEU A 118 -8.89 -11.64 4.44
C LEU A 118 -9.56 -13.02 4.46
N TYR A 119 -9.28 -13.82 5.50
CA TYR A 119 -9.63 -15.23 5.57
C TYR A 119 -10.67 -15.56 6.67
N GLU A 120 -11.39 -14.56 7.20
CA GLU A 120 -12.34 -14.71 8.33
C GLU A 120 -13.38 -15.82 8.15
N LYS A 121 -13.80 -16.12 6.92
CA LYS A 121 -14.79 -17.16 6.60
C LYS A 121 -14.18 -18.48 6.10
N GLU A 122 -12.89 -18.52 5.82
CA GLU A 122 -12.24 -19.68 5.18
C GLU A 122 -11.76 -20.72 6.19
N SER A 123 -11.12 -20.30 7.29
CA SER A 123 -10.58 -21.23 8.28
C SER A 123 -10.60 -20.67 9.71
N PRO A 124 -11.71 -20.87 10.45
CA PRO A 124 -11.80 -20.47 11.86
C PRO A 124 -10.73 -21.13 12.75
N VAL A 125 -10.30 -22.36 12.41
CA VAL A 125 -9.30 -23.11 13.17
C VAL A 125 -7.92 -22.45 13.07
N GLN A 126 -7.48 -22.12 11.85
CA GLN A 126 -6.18 -21.46 11.65
C GLN A 126 -6.18 -20.05 12.25
N LEU A 127 -7.32 -19.34 12.16
CA LEU A 127 -7.47 -18.04 12.80
C LEU A 127 -7.30 -18.12 14.34
N MET A 128 -7.94 -19.11 14.98
CA MET A 128 -7.75 -19.39 16.41
C MET A 128 -6.29 -19.71 16.74
N GLN A 129 -5.59 -20.48 15.91
CA GLN A 129 -4.17 -20.78 16.10
C GLN A 129 -3.30 -19.51 16.07
N LEU A 130 -3.54 -18.61 15.12
CA LEU A 130 -2.85 -17.32 15.07
C LEU A 130 -3.17 -16.44 16.28
N PHE A 131 -4.41 -16.43 16.77
CA PHE A 131 -4.78 -15.68 17.97
C PHE A 131 -4.05 -16.17 19.20
N ASN A 132 -4.03 -17.49 19.41
CA ASN A 132 -3.32 -18.09 20.54
C ASN A 132 -1.81 -17.83 20.46
N LYS A 133 -1.25 -17.89 19.25
CA LYS A 133 0.17 -17.62 19.02
C LYS A 133 0.53 -16.16 19.22
N LEU A 134 -0.32 -15.22 18.81
CA LEU A 134 -0.14 -13.80 19.08
C LEU A 134 -0.17 -13.53 20.59
N ALA A 135 -1.15 -14.11 21.30
CA ALA A 135 -1.31 -13.97 22.75
C ALA A 135 -0.12 -14.52 23.53
N SER A 136 0.50 -15.62 23.06
CA SER A 136 1.67 -16.20 23.73
C SER A 136 2.96 -15.40 23.49
N ARG A 137 3.00 -14.58 22.44
CA ARG A 137 4.18 -13.74 22.10
C ARG A 137 4.15 -12.35 22.71
N SER A 138 2.96 -11.75 22.87
CA SER A 138 2.84 -10.40 23.41
C SER A 138 1.83 -10.34 24.55
N ALA A 139 2.30 -9.98 25.74
CA ALA A 139 1.42 -9.64 26.87
C ALA A 139 0.67 -8.31 26.64
N LYS A 140 1.16 -7.46 25.72
CA LYS A 140 0.60 -6.14 25.42
C LYS A 140 -0.64 -6.23 24.54
N TYR A 141 -0.58 -7.02 23.47
CA TYR A 141 -1.67 -7.09 22.50
C TYR A 141 -2.53 -8.32 22.75
N LYS A 142 -3.72 -8.06 23.31
CA LYS A 142 -4.73 -9.10 23.53
C LYS A 142 -5.37 -9.49 22.20
N PRO A 143 -5.75 -10.78 22.03
CA PRO A 143 -6.57 -11.23 20.90
C PRO A 143 -7.81 -10.36 20.64
N GLY A 144 -8.35 -9.75 21.72
CA GLY A 144 -9.48 -8.83 21.71
C GLY A 144 -9.41 -7.74 20.63
N LEU A 145 -8.21 -7.25 20.30
CA LEU A 145 -8.04 -6.24 19.25
C LEU A 145 -8.37 -6.80 17.86
N VAL A 146 -8.00 -8.05 17.59
CA VAL A 146 -8.31 -8.68 16.30
C VAL A 146 -9.81 -8.95 16.19
N GLN A 147 -10.44 -9.44 17.26
CA GLN A 147 -11.89 -9.60 17.28
C GLN A 147 -12.64 -8.27 17.13
N PHE A 148 -12.12 -7.19 17.72
CA PHE A 148 -12.67 -5.86 17.55
C PHE A 148 -12.60 -5.41 16.09
N VAL A 149 -11.47 -5.59 15.40
CA VAL A 149 -11.32 -5.26 13.98
C VAL A 149 -12.31 -6.05 13.12
N LEU A 150 -12.46 -7.37 13.33
CA LEU A 150 -13.45 -8.17 12.61
C LEU A 150 -14.89 -7.71 12.87
N LYS A 151 -15.20 -7.32 14.11
CA LYS A 151 -16.53 -6.80 14.45
C LYS A 151 -16.86 -5.49 13.72
N GLN A 152 -15.87 -4.61 13.53
CA GLN A 152 -16.07 -3.29 12.91
C GLN A 152 -15.92 -3.33 11.38
N ALA A 153 -15.01 -4.15 10.87
CA ALA A 153 -14.56 -4.11 9.47
C ALA A 153 -14.61 -5.48 8.76
N GLY A 154 -15.24 -6.49 9.37
CA GLY A 154 -15.43 -7.80 8.74
C GLY A 154 -16.29 -7.76 7.47
N VAL A 155 -16.38 -8.88 6.76
CA VAL A 155 -16.98 -8.95 5.42
C VAL A 155 -18.43 -8.51 5.37
N ASP A 156 -19.17 -8.68 6.47
CA ASP A 156 -20.59 -8.32 6.57
C ASP A 156 -20.80 -6.83 6.92
N LYS A 157 -19.73 -6.10 7.26
CA LYS A 157 -19.75 -4.67 7.59
C LYS A 157 -19.19 -3.81 6.46
N ARG A 158 -18.21 -4.33 5.73
CA ARG A 158 -17.53 -3.60 4.66
C ARG A 158 -18.41 -3.49 3.41
N THR A 159 -18.36 -2.32 2.78
CA THR A 159 -19.02 -2.04 1.50
C THR A 159 -18.07 -2.35 0.34
N GLY A 160 -18.61 -2.87 -0.77
CA GLY A 160 -17.82 -3.24 -1.93
C GLY A 160 -16.94 -4.48 -1.71
N ASP A 161 -15.93 -4.63 -2.58
CA ASP A 161 -15.02 -5.77 -2.58
C ASP A 161 -13.59 -5.33 -2.27
N LEU A 162 -13.33 -5.02 -1.00
CA LEU A 162 -12.05 -4.47 -0.55
C LEU A 162 -10.84 -5.38 -0.85
N PHE A 163 -11.02 -6.71 -0.90
CA PHE A 163 -9.93 -7.65 -1.21
C PHE A 163 -9.96 -8.17 -2.65
N GLY A 164 -10.90 -7.73 -3.48
CA GLY A 164 -10.98 -8.19 -4.87
C GLY A 164 -11.41 -9.65 -5.04
N ASN A 165 -11.92 -10.31 -3.98
CA ASN A 165 -12.30 -11.72 -3.99
C ASN A 165 -13.61 -12.01 -4.76
N ARG A 166 -14.36 -10.96 -5.13
CA ARG A 166 -15.63 -11.05 -5.87
C ARG A 166 -15.47 -10.65 -7.35
N ASP A 167 -14.50 -9.79 -7.68
CA ASP A 167 -14.33 -9.27 -9.04
C ASP A 167 -13.25 -10.01 -9.84
N LEU A 168 -13.70 -10.88 -10.76
CA LEU A 168 -12.86 -11.57 -11.76
C LEU A 168 -11.97 -10.61 -12.57
N LEU A 169 -12.40 -9.35 -12.75
CA LEU A 169 -11.59 -8.31 -13.40
C LEU A 169 -10.39 -7.87 -12.55
N ASN A 170 -10.51 -7.85 -11.22
CA ASN A 170 -9.40 -7.55 -10.33
C ASN A 170 -8.39 -8.71 -10.30
N ILE A 171 -8.89 -9.95 -10.32
CA ILE A 171 -8.05 -11.14 -10.48
C ILE A 171 -7.30 -11.10 -11.83
N ALA A 172 -7.98 -10.79 -12.93
CA ALA A 172 -7.36 -10.65 -14.25
C ALA A 172 -6.35 -9.49 -14.33
N ARG A 173 -6.61 -8.37 -13.66
CA ARG A 173 -5.70 -7.22 -13.58
C ARG A 173 -4.46 -7.54 -12.74
N ASN A 174 -4.61 -8.29 -11.65
CA ASN A 174 -3.51 -8.78 -10.84
C ASN A 174 -2.67 -9.83 -11.60
N MET A 175 -3.30 -10.74 -12.33
CA MET A 175 -2.60 -11.68 -13.23
C MET A 175 -1.85 -10.95 -14.36
N ALA A 176 -2.45 -9.94 -14.98
CA ALA A 176 -1.79 -9.13 -16.02
C ALA A 176 -0.60 -8.32 -15.47
N ARG A 177 -0.63 -7.92 -14.20
CA ARG A 177 0.53 -7.33 -13.50
C ARG A 177 1.65 -8.36 -13.29
N GLY A 178 1.31 -9.61 -12.94
CA GLY A 178 2.28 -10.70 -12.82
C GLY A 178 3.00 -11.03 -14.15
N LEU A 179 2.30 -10.90 -15.29
CA LEU A 179 2.86 -11.14 -16.62
C LEU A 179 3.75 -10.00 -17.16
N LYS A 180 3.60 -8.77 -16.66
CA LYS A 180 4.44 -7.62 -17.06
C LYS A 180 5.81 -7.58 -16.37
N GLY A 181 6.14 -8.61 -15.60
CA GLY A 181 7.20 -8.56 -14.60
C GLY A 181 6.63 -7.94 -13.33
N VAL A 182 6.79 -8.64 -12.21
CA VAL A 182 6.37 -8.12 -10.92
C VAL A 182 7.12 -6.81 -10.72
N GLY A 183 6.37 -5.71 -10.54
CA GLY A 183 6.96 -4.45 -10.12
C GLY A 183 7.64 -4.61 -8.76
N ASN A 184 8.00 -3.51 -8.11
CA ASN A 184 8.53 -3.59 -6.76
C ASN A 184 7.56 -4.37 -5.83
N VAL A 185 8.02 -5.53 -5.34
CA VAL A 185 7.23 -6.49 -4.55
C VAL A 185 6.65 -5.86 -3.28
N TYR A 186 7.27 -4.80 -2.79
CA TYR A 186 6.88 -4.05 -1.59
C TYR A 186 5.76 -3.02 -1.85
N THR A 187 5.33 -2.84 -3.11
CA THR A 187 4.38 -1.79 -3.53
C THR A 187 3.32 -2.29 -4.51
N GLN A 188 2.84 -3.52 -4.34
CA GLN A 188 1.85 -4.14 -5.22
C GLN A 188 0.41 -3.68 -4.91
N HIS A 189 0.10 -3.59 -3.62
CA HIS A 189 -1.23 -3.24 -3.14
C HIS A 189 -1.62 -1.82 -3.54
N GLN A 190 -2.87 -1.69 -3.98
CA GLN A 190 -3.47 -0.42 -4.33
C GLN A 190 -4.76 -0.23 -3.53
N PRO A 191 -4.93 0.87 -2.78
CA PRO A 191 -6.11 1.09 -1.97
C PRO A 191 -7.41 1.05 -2.79
N LEU A 192 -8.48 0.49 -2.22
CA LEU A 192 -9.81 0.46 -2.83
C LEU A 192 -10.26 1.85 -3.31
N LEU A 193 -9.93 2.91 -2.56
CA LEU A 193 -10.25 4.29 -2.91
C LEU A 193 -9.80 4.66 -4.33
N PHE A 194 -8.65 4.16 -4.79
CA PHE A 194 -8.20 4.40 -6.15
C PHE A 194 -9.19 3.84 -7.18
N GLN A 195 -9.65 2.60 -6.98
CA GLN A 195 -10.62 1.95 -7.88
C GLN A 195 -11.99 2.65 -7.81
N THR A 196 -12.40 3.10 -6.62
CA THR A 196 -13.61 3.90 -6.42
C THR A 196 -13.54 5.21 -7.20
N MET A 197 -12.43 5.96 -7.07
CA MET A 197 -12.20 7.21 -7.81
C MET A 197 -12.16 7.01 -9.31
N GLU A 198 -11.53 5.93 -9.79
CA GLU A 198 -11.53 5.57 -11.20
C GLU A 198 -12.95 5.27 -11.71
N SER A 199 -13.76 4.56 -10.91
CA SER A 199 -15.14 4.23 -11.24
C SER A 199 -16.04 5.47 -11.26
N ILE A 200 -15.84 6.42 -10.34
CA ILE A 200 -16.51 7.72 -10.35
C ILE A 200 -16.16 8.48 -11.63
N SER A 201 -14.87 8.63 -11.94
CA SER A 201 -14.41 9.37 -13.12
C SER A 201 -14.93 8.78 -14.43
N LYS A 202 -15.20 7.47 -14.47
CA LYS A 202 -15.75 6.77 -15.64
C LYS A 202 -17.27 6.66 -15.64
N GLY A 203 -17.96 7.13 -14.59
CA GLY A 203 -19.41 7.01 -14.43
C GLY A 203 -19.89 5.56 -14.29
N ARG A 204 -19.08 4.67 -13.69
CA ARG A 204 -19.37 3.23 -13.53
C ARG A 204 -19.42 2.78 -12.07
N LEU A 205 -19.49 3.72 -11.13
CA LEU A 205 -19.64 3.38 -9.72
C LEU A 205 -21.02 2.74 -9.48
N ARG A 206 -21.06 1.67 -8.68
CA ARG A 206 -22.31 0.94 -8.42
C ARG A 206 -23.19 1.69 -7.42
N ASP A 207 -24.38 2.10 -7.86
CA ASP A 207 -25.36 2.79 -7.00
C ASP A 207 -25.82 1.94 -5.80
N VAL A 208 -25.78 0.61 -5.92
CA VAL A 208 -26.14 -0.32 -4.83
C VAL A 208 -25.17 -0.18 -3.65
N ASP A 209 -23.88 0.00 -3.93
CA ASP A 209 -22.86 0.17 -2.89
C ASP A 209 -22.71 1.64 -2.49
N TYR A 210 -22.95 2.57 -3.42
CA TYR A 210 -22.72 4.00 -3.26
C TYR A 210 -23.95 4.80 -3.71
N PRO A 211 -25.05 4.76 -2.93
CA PRO A 211 -26.30 5.40 -3.32
C PRO A 211 -26.21 6.93 -3.25
N TYR A 212 -26.95 7.60 -4.13
CA TYR A 212 -27.15 9.04 -4.06
C TYR A 212 -28.07 9.41 -2.90
N VAL A 213 -27.80 10.54 -2.26
CA VAL A 213 -28.68 11.14 -1.25
C VAL A 213 -29.49 12.27 -1.89
N GLY A 214 -30.83 12.20 -1.79
CA GLY A 214 -31.77 13.22 -2.27
C GLY A 214 -32.52 12.85 -3.56
N ASN A 215 -33.52 13.66 -3.95
CA ASN A 215 -34.42 13.42 -5.09
C ASN A 215 -33.78 13.67 -6.48
N HIS A 216 -32.45 13.76 -6.57
CA HIS A 216 -31.77 14.20 -7.79
C HIS A 216 -31.50 13.08 -8.81
N PHE A 217 -31.82 11.82 -8.49
CA PHE A 217 -31.67 10.70 -9.42
C PHE A 217 -33.03 10.13 -9.84
N GLN A 218 -33.57 10.66 -10.95
CA GLN A 218 -34.47 9.90 -11.81
C GLN A 218 -33.62 9.32 -12.94
N GLN A 219 -33.49 7.99 -12.97
CA GLN A 219 -32.68 7.17 -13.88
C GLN A 219 -32.92 7.40 -15.39
N GLY A 220 -33.75 8.37 -15.77
CA GLY A 220 -34.06 8.74 -17.14
C GLY A 220 -33.82 10.21 -17.51
N ARG A 221 -33.32 11.09 -16.62
CA ARG A 221 -33.07 12.49 -17.00
C ARG A 221 -31.85 12.67 -17.89
N PHE A 222 -30.72 12.04 -17.57
CA PHE A 222 -29.50 12.22 -18.37
C PHE A 222 -29.65 11.74 -19.82
N LEU A 223 -30.38 10.65 -20.05
CA LEU A 223 -30.69 10.16 -21.40
C LEU A 223 -31.71 11.06 -22.12
N LYS A 224 -32.73 11.58 -21.40
CA LYS A 224 -33.68 12.55 -21.96
C LYS A 224 -33.00 13.86 -22.34
N ASP A 225 -32.13 14.38 -21.49
CA ASP A 225 -31.39 15.61 -21.73
C ASP A 225 -30.44 15.44 -22.95
N LEU A 226 -29.82 14.27 -23.12
CA LEU A 226 -29.00 13.94 -24.30
C LEU A 226 -29.83 13.83 -25.59
N GLU A 227 -30.99 13.18 -25.54
CA GLU A 227 -31.91 13.06 -26.69
C GLU A 227 -32.51 14.42 -27.08
N GLU A 228 -32.83 15.26 -26.09
CA GLU A 228 -33.37 16.60 -26.30
C GLU A 228 -32.30 17.54 -26.89
N THR A 229 -31.06 17.46 -26.40
CA THR A 229 -29.92 18.21 -26.98
C THR A 229 -29.64 17.77 -28.42
N GLN A 230 -29.72 16.47 -28.71
CA GLN A 230 -29.57 15.95 -30.08
C GLN A 230 -30.73 16.33 -31.01
N ARG A 231 -31.97 16.41 -30.50
CA ARG A 231 -33.12 16.92 -31.26
C ARG A 231 -32.99 18.39 -31.62
N ILE A 232 -32.58 19.23 -30.67
CA ILE A 232 -32.38 20.67 -30.86
C ILE A 232 -31.24 20.95 -31.86
N ALA A 233 -30.17 20.16 -31.81
CA ALA A 233 -29.08 20.23 -32.79
C ALA A 233 -29.57 19.89 -34.21
N ARG A 234 -30.39 18.84 -34.36
CA ARG A 234 -30.96 18.42 -35.66
C ARG A 234 -32.02 19.39 -36.20
N SER A 235 -32.82 20.03 -35.36
CA SER A 235 -33.79 21.04 -35.81
C SER A 235 -33.12 22.35 -36.24
N SER A 236 -31.96 22.68 -35.66
CA SER A 236 -31.20 23.87 -36.02
C SER A 236 -30.42 23.71 -37.33
N THR A 237 -30.24 22.49 -37.85
CA THR A 237 -29.59 22.24 -39.15
C THR A 237 -30.57 22.19 -40.32
N ALA A 238 -31.88 22.24 -40.07
CA ALA A 238 -32.93 22.18 -41.09
C ALA A 238 -33.47 23.57 -41.50
N VAL A 239 -32.87 24.65 -40.98
CA VAL A 239 -33.20 26.05 -41.31
C VAL A 239 -31.94 26.74 -41.84
N ILE A 240 -31.44 26.29 -42.99
CA ILE A 240 -30.65 27.07 -43.96
C ILE A 240 -31.10 26.63 -45.35
#